data_AF-A0A1H1BB70-F1
#
_entry.id   AF-A0A1H1BB70-F1
#
_cell.length_a   1.000
_cell.length_b   1.000
_cell.length_c   1.000
_cell.angle_alpha   90.00
_cell.angle_beta   90.00
_cell.angle_gamma   90.00
#
_symmetry.space_group_name_H-M   'P 1'
#
loop_
_entity.id
_entity.type
_entity.pdbx_description
1 polymer ?
#
loop_
_entity_poly.entity_id
_entity_poly.type
_entity_poly.pdbx_seq_one_letter_code
_entity_poly.pdbx_strand_id
1 'polypeptide(L)'
;KDTIRHQESFKRKFNRMPYEEIGDISHCVPQVSFFEVADYVAYQDSLARLRRTLGREERQKLEKVIRGERFEGKKAFLKSIKPYFSDFRP
;
A
#
# COMPACT_ATOMS: atom_id res chain seq x y z
N LYS A 1 -2.43 -10.51 -37.49
CA LYS A 1 -1.54 -9.49 -36.85
C LYS A 1 -0.32 -10.25 -36.33
N ASP A 2 0.87 -9.90 -36.81
CA ASP A 2 2.09 -10.66 -36.51
C ASP A 2 2.57 -10.38 -35.07
N THR A 3 2.28 -11.31 -34.17
CA THR A 3 2.53 -11.20 -32.73
C THR A 3 3.98 -11.49 -32.37
N ILE A 4 4.65 -12.38 -33.11
CA ILE A 4 6.04 -12.77 -32.85
C ILE A 4 6.98 -11.61 -33.19
N ARG A 5 6.78 -10.98 -34.35
CA ARG A 5 7.58 -9.81 -34.76
C ARG A 5 7.38 -8.63 -33.80
N HIS A 6 6.18 -8.49 -33.25
CA HIS A 6 5.89 -7.49 -32.23
C HIS A 6 6.65 -7.78 -30.93
N GLN A 7 6.59 -9.02 -30.41
CA GLN A 7 7.30 -9.42 -29.19
C GLN A 7 8.82 -9.26 -29.34
N GLU A 8 9.40 -9.70 -30.46
CA GLU A 8 10.82 -9.51 -30.74
C GLU A 8 11.21 -8.03 -30.77
N SER A 9 10.39 -7.18 -31.40
CA SER A 9 10.64 -5.74 -31.43
C SER A 9 10.62 -5.13 -30.03
N PHE A 10 9.75 -5.61 -29.13
CA PHE A 10 9.71 -5.16 -27.74
C PHE A 10 10.94 -5.62 -26.95
N LYS A 11 11.34 -6.88 -27.10
CA LYS A 11 12.54 -7.42 -26.43
C LYS A 11 13.82 -6.69 -26.86
N ARG A 12 13.95 -6.37 -28.16
CA ARG A 12 15.09 -5.59 -28.68
C ARG A 12 15.12 -4.17 -28.13
N LYS A 13 13.96 -3.54 -27.88
CA LYS A 13 13.91 -2.22 -27.23
C LYS A 13 14.39 -2.30 -25.79
N PHE A 14 13.92 -3.29 -25.02
CA PHE A 14 14.33 -3.48 -23.63
C PHE A 14 15.83 -3.76 -23.49
N ASN A 15 16.39 -4.62 -24.33
CA ASN A 15 17.83 -4.93 -24.34
C ASN A 15 18.73 -3.74 -24.72
N ARG A 16 18.18 -2.67 -25.32
CA ARG A 16 18.91 -1.46 -25.68
C ARG A 16 18.75 -0.34 -24.65
N MET A 17 17.90 -0.52 -23.64
CA MET A 17 17.79 0.44 -22.55
C MET A 17 19.06 0.35 -21.69
N PRO A 18 19.59 1.48 -21.19
CA PRO A 18 20.65 1.45 -20.21
C PRO A 18 20.16 0.66 -18.99
N TYR A 19 20.99 -0.28 -18.52
CA TYR A 19 20.73 -0.97 -17.27
C TYR A 19 21.06 -0.01 -16.13
N GLU A 20 20.05 0.36 -15.35
CA GLU A 20 20.23 1.05 -14.08
C GLU A 20 20.03 0.02 -12.97
N GLU A 21 21.03 -0.14 -12.09
CA GLU A 21 20.89 -1.02 -10.94
C GLU A 21 19.84 -0.42 -9.99
N ILE A 22 18.88 -1.22 -9.54
CA ILE A 22 17.85 -0.77 -8.60
C ILE A 22 18.50 -0.28 -7.28
N GLY A 23 19.64 -0.87 -6.89
CA GLY A 23 20.45 -0.43 -5.76
C GLY A 23 21.01 1.00 -5.94
N ASP A 24 21.47 1.33 -7.15
CA ASP A 24 22.03 2.65 -7.47
C ASP A 24 20.98 3.76 -7.37
N ILE A 25 19.70 3.49 -7.61
CA ILE A 25 18.62 4.48 -7.43
C ILE A 25 17.88 4.33 -6.10
N SER A 26 18.20 3.33 -5.29
CA SER A 26 17.49 3.06 -4.03
C SER A 26 17.62 4.20 -3.02
N HIS A 27 18.65 5.02 -3.11
CA HIS A 27 18.84 6.20 -2.27
C HIS A 27 18.02 7.42 -2.73
N CYS A 28 17.64 7.45 -4.01
CA CYS A 28 16.77 8.49 -4.60
C CYS A 28 15.30 8.26 -4.26
N VAL A 29 14.92 7.01 -3.98
CA VAL A 29 13.63 6.69 -3.39
C VAL A 29 13.74 7.00 -1.90
N PRO A 30 12.94 7.92 -1.34
CA PRO A 30 12.89 8.09 0.09
C PRO A 30 12.53 6.73 0.68
N GLN A 31 13.48 6.08 1.37
CA GLN A 31 13.14 4.95 2.21
C GLN A 31 12.19 5.51 3.24
N VAL A 32 10.90 5.24 3.05
CA VAL A 32 9.88 5.62 4.01
C VAL A 32 10.23 4.79 5.23
N SER A 33 10.93 5.38 6.19
CA SER A 33 11.41 4.79 7.45
C SER A 33 10.26 4.43 8.38
N PHE A 34 9.12 4.07 7.83
CA PHE A 34 7.83 4.08 8.51
C PHE A 34 7.45 2.71 9.02
N PHE A 35 8.01 1.61 8.48
CA PHE A 35 7.85 0.26 9.05
C PHE A 35 8.98 -0.68 8.63
N GLU A 36 9.56 -1.40 9.59
CA GLU A 36 10.27 -2.63 9.26
C GLU A 36 9.27 -3.64 8.63
N VAL A 37 9.76 -4.62 7.88
CA VAL A 37 8.89 -5.65 7.26
C VAL A 37 7.98 -6.31 8.31
N ALA A 38 8.50 -6.55 9.52
CA ALA A 38 7.76 -7.11 10.63
C ALA A 38 6.58 -6.22 11.05
N ASP A 39 6.81 -4.91 11.18
CA ASP A 39 5.76 -3.98 11.58
C ASP A 39 4.68 -3.84 10.51
N TYR A 40 5.07 -3.85 9.23
CA TYR A 40 4.11 -3.84 8.13
C TYR A 40 3.20 -5.07 8.16
N VAL A 41 3.77 -6.25 8.41
CA VAL A 41 2.98 -7.49 8.55
C VAL A 41 2.03 -7.40 9.73
N ALA A 42 2.52 -6.96 10.90
CA ALA A 42 1.68 -6.78 12.08
C ALA A 42 0.53 -5.77 11.83
N TYR A 43 0.81 -4.69 11.10
CA TYR A 43 -0.20 -3.69 10.73
C TYR A 43 -1.29 -4.26 9.82
N GLN A 44 -0.91 -5.06 8.82
CA GLN A 44 -1.85 -5.76 7.95
C GLN A 44 -2.75 -6.74 8.74
N ASP A 45 -2.18 -7.46 9.71
CA ASP A 45 -2.96 -8.35 10.58
C ASP A 45 -3.97 -7.60 11.44
N SER A 46 -3.59 -6.44 11.99
CA SER A 46 -4.50 -5.58 12.73
C SER A 46 -5.63 -5.02 11.84
N LEU A 47 -5.33 -4.64 10.60
CA LEU A 47 -6.35 -4.27 9.60
C LEU A 47 -7.30 -5.43 9.27
N ALA A 48 -6.77 -6.64 9.10
CA ALA A 48 -7.57 -7.83 8.80
C ALA A 48 -8.52 -8.16 9.96
N ARG A 49 -8.04 -8.09 11.22
CA ARG A 49 -8.86 -8.26 12.42
C ARG A 49 -9.98 -7.21 12.48
N LEU A 50 -9.65 -5.94 12.27
CA LEU A 50 -10.64 -4.86 12.23
C LEU A 50 -11.69 -5.10 11.13
N ARG A 51 -11.29 -5.46 9.91
CA ARG A 51 -12.24 -5.73 8.81
C ARG A 51 -13.24 -6.83 9.15
N ARG A 52 -12.84 -7.84 9.91
CA ARG A 52 -13.74 -8.93 10.35
C ARG A 52 -14.80 -8.45 11.33
N THR A 53 -14.46 -7.50 12.21
CA THR A 53 -15.41 -6.96 13.20
C THR A 53 -16.35 -5.90 12.61
N LEU A 54 -15.95 -5.21 11.55
CA LEU A 54 -16.74 -4.13 10.94
C LEU A 54 -17.87 -4.65 10.04
N GLY A 55 -19.03 -3.99 10.13
CA GLY A 55 -20.16 -4.18 9.21
C GLY A 55 -19.91 -3.59 7.81
N ARG A 56 -20.86 -3.78 6.88
CA ARG A 56 -20.72 -3.33 5.47
C ARG A 56 -20.48 -1.81 5.34
N GLU A 57 -21.22 -1.00 6.07
CA GLU A 57 -21.10 0.47 6.03
C GLU A 57 -19.80 0.96 6.65
N GLU A 58 -19.37 0.34 7.75
CA GLU A 58 -18.14 0.70 8.45
C GLU A 58 -16.90 0.31 7.64
N ARG A 59 -16.96 -0.79 6.88
CA ARG A 59 -15.91 -1.14 5.92
C ARG A 59 -15.77 -0.07 4.83
N GLN A 60 -16.88 0.47 4.33
CA GLN A 60 -16.81 1.59 3.37
C GLN A 60 -16.18 2.83 4.01
N LYS A 61 -16.51 3.13 5.28
CA LYS A 61 -15.85 4.23 6.03
C LYS A 61 -14.34 3.96 6.20
N LEU A 62 -13.93 2.72 6.49
CA LEU A 62 -12.52 2.33 6.59
C LEU A 62 -11.79 2.53 5.26
N GLU A 63 -12.36 2.09 4.14
CA GLU A 63 -11.79 2.31 2.80
C GLU A 63 -11.62 3.80 2.48
N LYS A 64 -12.61 4.62 2.85
CA LYS A 64 -12.51 6.09 2.74
C LYS A 64 -11.38 6.66 3.58
N VAL A 65 -11.16 6.15 4.81
CA VAL A 65 -10.02 6.55 5.65
C VAL A 65 -8.70 6.22 4.96
N ILE A 66 -8.54 5.00 4.46
CA ILE A 66 -7.30 4.52 3.81
C ILE A 66 -6.98 5.38 2.57
N ARG A 67 -8.00 5.78 1.81
CA ARG A 67 -7.85 6.67 0.63
C ARG A 67 -7.64 8.15 0.98
N GLY A 68 -7.70 8.52 2.26
CA GLY A 68 -7.58 9.91 2.70
C GLY A 68 -8.85 10.75 2.49
N GLU A 69 -9.98 10.14 2.13
CA GLU A 69 -11.24 10.84 1.86
C GLU A 69 -11.90 11.42 3.13
N ARG A 70 -12.82 12.37 2.91
CA ARG A 70 -13.65 12.98 3.95
C ARG A 70 -15.02 12.31 4.02
N PHE A 71 -15.55 12.18 5.23
CA PHE A 71 -16.91 11.72 5.48
C PHE A 71 -17.37 12.16 6.87
N GLU A 72 -18.68 12.21 7.07
CA GLU A 72 -19.28 12.60 8.35
C GLU A 72 -18.96 11.60 9.46
N GLY A 73 -18.67 12.12 10.65
CA GLY A 73 -18.31 11.27 11.79
C GLY A 73 -16.92 10.61 11.70
N LYS A 74 -16.04 11.03 10.77
CA LYS A 74 -14.67 10.49 10.65
C LYS A 74 -13.91 10.48 11.97
N LYS A 75 -13.98 11.56 12.76
CA LYS A 75 -13.31 11.63 14.06
C LYS A 75 -13.84 10.59 15.06
N ALA A 76 -15.15 10.37 15.08
CA ALA A 76 -15.77 9.36 15.94
C ALA A 76 -15.38 7.94 15.49
N PHE A 77 -15.38 7.70 14.18
CA PHE A 77 -14.94 6.42 13.60
C PHE A 77 -13.45 6.15 13.86
N LEU A 78 -12.58 7.16 13.72
CA LEU A 78 -11.17 7.01 14.08
C LEU A 78 -10.99 6.69 15.57
N LYS A 79 -11.83 7.25 16.46
CA LYS A 79 -11.81 6.95 17.89
C LYS A 79 -12.23 5.50 18.16
N SER A 80 -13.19 4.94 17.43
CA SER A 80 -13.64 3.56 17.62
C SER A 80 -12.62 2.53 17.15
N ILE A 81 -11.86 2.81 16.08
CA ILE A 81 -10.84 1.88 15.55
C ILE A 81 -9.47 2.07 16.21
N LYS A 82 -9.22 3.18 16.93
CA LYS A 82 -7.96 3.48 17.63
C LYS A 82 -7.41 2.33 18.50
N PRO A 83 -8.24 1.55 19.24
CA PRO A 83 -7.73 0.45 20.06
C PRO A 83 -7.02 -0.65 19.27
N TYR A 84 -7.38 -0.87 18.00
CA TYR A 84 -6.75 -1.89 17.14
C TYR A 84 -5.33 -1.52 16.69
N PHE A 85 -4.95 -0.25 16.86
CA PHE A 85 -3.66 0.28 16.43
C PHE A 85 -2.90 0.94 17.59
N SER A 86 -3.14 0.49 18.83
CA SER A 86 -2.39 0.99 20.00
C SER A 86 -0.89 0.82 19.86
N ASP A 87 -0.49 -0.28 19.22
CA ASP A 87 0.90 -0.76 19.18
C ASP A 87 1.75 -0.02 18.14
N PHE A 88 1.10 0.72 17.23
CA PHE A 88 1.76 1.47 16.15
C PHE A 88 1.76 2.98 16.40
N ARG A 89 1.52 3.41 17.66
CA ARG A 89 1.67 4.83 18.00
C ARG A 89 3.16 5.17 18.09
N PRO A 90 3.60 6.28 17.48
CA PRO A 90 4.96 6.78 17.67
C PRO A 90 5.20 7.18 19.14
#